data_AF-A0A494C1G1-F1
#
_entry.id   AF-A0A494C1G1-F1
#
_cell.length_a   1.000
_cell.length_b   1.000
_cell.length_c   1.000
_cell.angle_alpha   90.00
_cell.angle_beta   90.00
_cell.angle_gamma   90.00
#
_symmetry.space_group_name_H-M   'P 1'
#
loop_
_entity.id
_entity.type
_entity.pdbx_description
1 polymer ?
#
loop_
_entity_poly.entity_id
_entity_poly.type
_entity_poly.pdbx_seq_one_letter_code
_entity_poly.pdbx_strand_id
1 'polypeptide(L)' 'MAEKFDCHYCRDPLQGKKYVQKDGHHCCLKCFDKFC' A
#
# COMPACT_ATOMS: atom_id res chain seq x y z
N MET A 1 11.02 -16.20 2.86
CA MET A 1 9.88 -15.47 3.45
C MET A 1 9.63 -14.25 2.59
N ALA A 2 8.51 -14.17 1.88
CA ALA A 2 8.15 -12.94 1.18
C ALA A 2 7.64 -11.96 2.24
N GLU A 3 8.41 -10.93 2.53
CA GLU A 3 7.94 -9.78 3.30
C GLU A 3 6.81 -9.16 2.48
N LYS A 4 5.58 -9.45 2.89
CA LYS A 4 4.39 -9.09 2.13
C LYS A 4 4.18 -7.58 2.25
N PHE A 5 4.72 -6.85 1.29
CA PHE A 5 4.43 -5.44 1.07
C PHE A 5 3.04 -5.32 0.44
N ASP A 6 2.02 -5.53 1.25
CA ASP A 6 0.62 -5.40 0.86
C ASP A 6 0.04 -4.07 1.36
N CYS A 7 -0.95 -3.54 0.64
CA CYS A 7 -1.71 -2.38 1.09
C CYS A 7 -2.46 -2.70 2.39
N HIS A 8 -2.37 -1.83 3.39
CA HIS A 8 -3.10 -1.99 4.64
C HIS A 8 -4.63 -2.02 4.43
N TYR A 9 -5.14 -1.28 3.44
CA TYR A 9 -6.56 -1.20 3.13
C TYR A 9 -7.07 -2.36 2.29
N CYS A 10 -6.50 -2.54 1.09
CA CYS A 10 -7.01 -3.50 0.11
C CYS A 10 -6.23 -4.80 0.03
N ARG A 11 -5.15 -4.95 0.82
CA ARG A 11 -4.19 -6.08 0.76
C ARG A 11 -3.66 -6.37 -0.65
N ASP A 12 -3.66 -5.36 -1.53
CA ASP A 12 -3.10 -5.48 -2.87
C ASP A 12 -1.57 -5.44 -2.77
N PRO A 13 -0.85 -6.29 -3.52
CA PRO A 13 0.59 -6.29 -3.51
C PRO A 13 1.11 -4.93 -4.03
N LEU A 14 1.81 -4.24 -3.15
CA LEU A 14 2.53 -2.99 -3.43
C LEU A 14 3.90 -3.27 -4.04
N GLN A 15 4.36 -4.52 -3.97
CA GLN A 15 5.62 -4.95 -4.54
C GLN A 15 5.61 -4.70 -6.06
N GLY A 16 6.55 -3.86 -6.53
CA GLY A 16 6.65 -3.47 -7.94
C GLY A 16 5.68 -2.36 -8.40
N LYS A 17 4.88 -1.80 -7.50
CA LYS A 17 3.97 -0.67 -7.79
C LYS A 17 4.29 0.52 -6.90
N LYS A 18 3.90 1.72 -7.32
CA LYS A 18 4.02 2.91 -6.46
C LYS A 18 3.05 2.81 -5.28
N TYR A 19 3.57 3.01 -4.08
CA TYR A 19 2.83 3.00 -2.83
C TYR A 19 3.24 4.20 -1.97
N VAL A 20 2.42 4.52 -0.98
CA VAL A 20 2.62 5.62 -0.04
C VAL A 20 2.74 5.03 1.35
N GLN A 21 3.74 5.46 2.12
CA GLN A 21 3.87 5.08 3.53
C GLN A 21 3.34 6.24 4.38
N LYS A 22 2.33 5.98 5.22
CA LYS A 22 1.72 6.98 6.11
C LYS A 22 1.61 6.35 7.51
N ASP A 23 2.11 7.03 8.54
CA ASP A 23 2.11 6.54 9.93
C ASP A 23 2.71 5.12 10.11
N GLY A 24 3.67 4.74 9.27
CA GLY A 24 4.26 3.39 9.29
C GLY A 24 3.42 2.31 8.60
N HIS A 25 2.26 2.66 8.03
CA HIS A 25 1.44 1.77 7.22
C HIS A 25 1.63 2.02 5.72
N HIS A 26 1.74 0.93 4.95
CA HIS A 26 1.83 1.00 3.50
C HIS A 26 0.44 1.03 2.88
N CYS A 27 0.18 2.04 2.06
CA CYS A 27 -1.07 2.21 1.33
C CYS A 27 -0.79 2.28 -0.17
N CYS A 28 -1.63 1.65 -0.97
CA CYS A 28 -1.53 1.80 -2.42
C CYS A 28 -1.95 3.22 -2.82
N LEU A 29 -1.40 3.71 -3.93
CA LEU A 29 -1.85 4.97 -4.52
C LEU A 29 -3.35 4.96 -4.81
N LYS A 30 -3.94 3.80 -5.17
CA LYS A 30 -5.40 3.69 -5.37
C LYS A 30 -6.20 4.02 -4.12
N CYS A 31 -5.80 3.51 -2.96
CA CYS A 31 -6.47 3.83 -1.70
C CYS A 31 -6.17 5.27 -1.30
N PHE A 32 -4.90 5.70 -1.42
CA PHE A 32 -4.52 7.08 -1.14
C PHE A 32 -5.32 8.09 -1.96
N ASP A 33 -5.48 7.86 -3.26
CA ASP A 33 -6.28 8.67 -4.20
C ASP A 33 -7.77 8.63 -3.87
N LYS A 34 -8.31 7.47 -3.49
CA LYS A 34 -9.72 7.32 -3.09
C LYS A 34 -10.07 8.02 -1.77
N PHE A 35 -9.07 8.28 -0.93
CA PHE A 35 -9.20 8.99 0.35
C PHE A 35 -8.65 10.42 0.29
N CYS A 36 -8.21 10.90 -0.88
CA CYS A 36 -7.75 12.26 -1.13
C CYS A 36 -8.93 13.19 -1.45
#